data_AF-A0A848YGI0-F1
#
_entry.id   AF-A0A848YGI0-F1
#
_cell.length_a   1.000
_cell.length_b   1.000
_cell.length_c   1.000
_cell.angle_alpha   90.00
_cell.angle_beta   90.00
_cell.angle_gamma   90.00
#
_symmetry.space_group_name_H-M   'P 1'
#
loop_
_entity.id
_entity.type
_entity.pdbx_description
1 polymer ?
#
loop_
_entity_poly.entity_id
_entity_poly.type
_entity_poly.pdbx_seq_one_letter_code
_entity_poly.pdbx_strand_id
1 'polypeptide(L)'
;MADVILERDPGTGRTSVRLRDLKLFDASGRLIAKAPRAAIEVKASELMTGNIVPVGLELIGPNIKIRRLISGGVKLGFGDVAQVLASEAGAETTKGDSLEIPDIAFDEDAQDASSSEGVSSAGLIDYLKSEFLSNSGGGAAATIQSISISQAVVSLYDEANDVIWNAPEVNLAFKKVAYGASLFVDALIGGRSDPWRTDMVVNFKRDTGDYSLTARFHDLIPANLSRKIFILSDLAKVRLPLS
;
A
#
# COMPACT_ATOMS: atom_id res chain seq x y z
N MET A 1 -0.99 -3.31 -28.62
CA MET A 1 -2.05 -2.28 -28.81
C MET A 1 -2.70 -2.05 -27.46
N ALA A 2 -2.63 -0.83 -26.92
CA ALA A 2 -3.27 -0.52 -25.64
C ALA A 2 -4.76 -0.28 -25.89
N ASP A 3 -5.61 -1.14 -25.34
CA ASP A 3 -7.06 -1.00 -25.39
C ASP A 3 -7.49 -0.02 -24.28
N VAL A 4 -7.93 1.17 -24.66
CA VAL A 4 -8.37 2.23 -23.74
C VAL A 4 -9.89 2.24 -23.72
N ILE A 5 -10.47 1.74 -22.63
CA ILE A 5 -11.92 1.74 -22.44
C ILE A 5 -12.31 2.95 -21.58
N LEU A 6 -13.18 3.78 -22.14
CA LEU A 6 -13.84 4.89 -21.46
C LEU A 6 -15.17 4.39 -20.89
N GLU A 7 -15.29 4.35 -19.58
CA GLU A 7 -16.55 4.02 -18.90
C GLU A 7 -17.15 5.30 -18.32
N ARG A 8 -18.46 5.52 -18.53
CA ARG A 8 -19.19 6.62 -17.91
C ARG A 8 -20.12 6.05 -16.86
N ASP A 9 -19.95 6.50 -15.62
CA ASP A 9 -20.88 6.17 -14.56
C ASP A 9 -22.19 6.97 -14.74
N PRO A 10 -23.35 6.30 -14.88
CA PRO A 10 -24.62 6.96 -15.18
C PRO A 10 -25.22 7.71 -13.99
N GLY A 11 -24.80 7.44 -12.74
CA GLY A 11 -25.33 8.06 -11.54
C GLY A 11 -24.55 9.32 -11.10
N THR A 12 -23.23 9.31 -11.28
CA THR A 12 -22.32 10.39 -10.88
C THR A 12 -21.89 11.27 -12.05
N GLY A 13 -22.11 10.82 -13.29
CA GLY A 13 -21.68 11.49 -14.51
C GLY A 13 -20.16 11.50 -14.70
N ARG A 14 -19.41 10.79 -13.85
CA ARG A 14 -17.95 10.73 -13.91
C ARG A 14 -17.51 9.75 -14.99
N THR A 15 -16.47 10.12 -15.72
CA THR A 15 -15.89 9.27 -16.76
C THR A 15 -14.59 8.69 -16.23
N SER A 16 -14.39 7.39 -16.37
CA SER A 16 -13.17 6.72 -15.95
C SER A 16 -12.44 6.15 -17.17
N VAL A 17 -11.12 6.21 -17.09
CA VAL A 17 -10.20 5.61 -18.06
C VAL A 17 -9.52 4.44 -17.37
N ARG A 18 -9.68 3.24 -17.93
CA ARG A 18 -9.04 2.03 -17.39
C ARG A 18 -7.65 1.84 -17.96
N LEU A 19 -6.69 1.54 -17.08
CA LEU A 19 -5.28 1.30 -17.39
C LEU A 19 -4.89 -0.08 -16.89
N ARG A 20 -3.88 -0.68 -17.54
CA ARG A 20 -3.29 -1.96 -17.16
C ARG A 20 -1.79 -1.78 -16.96
N ASP A 21 -1.23 -2.58 -16.06
CA ASP A 21 0.21 -2.64 -15.76
C ASP A 21 0.81 -1.26 -15.46
N LEU A 22 0.14 -0.50 -14.59
CA LEU A 22 0.57 0.84 -14.21
C LEU A 22 1.90 0.76 -13.46
N LYS A 23 2.84 1.60 -13.87
CA LYS A 23 4.11 1.88 -13.19
C LYS A 23 4.20 3.38 -12.98
N LEU A 24 4.42 3.79 -11.74
CA LEU A 24 4.62 5.19 -11.38
C LEU A 24 6.09 5.43 -11.10
N PHE A 25 6.64 6.46 -11.72
CA PHE A 25 8.03 6.88 -11.53
C PHE A 25 8.06 8.25 -10.84
N ASP A 26 9.08 8.51 -10.03
CA ASP A 26 9.37 9.84 -9.52
C ASP A 26 10.07 10.71 -10.58
N ALA A 27 10.31 11.98 -10.25
CA ALA A 27 10.99 12.93 -11.14
C ALA A 27 12.42 12.53 -11.52
N SER A 28 13.05 11.62 -10.75
CA SER A 28 14.37 11.06 -11.04
C SER A 28 14.30 9.80 -11.91
N GLY A 29 13.10 9.36 -12.31
CA GLY A 29 12.88 8.17 -13.11
C GLY A 29 12.87 6.87 -12.32
N ARG A 30 12.87 6.92 -10.98
CA ARG A 30 12.82 5.73 -10.11
C ARG A 30 11.38 5.27 -9.93
N LEU A 31 11.15 3.96 -9.99
CA LEU A 31 9.83 3.37 -9.79
C LEU A 31 9.39 3.55 -8.32
N ILE A 32 8.24 4.20 -8.10
CA ILE A 32 7.66 4.45 -6.78
C ILE A 32 6.34 3.73 -6.51
N ALA A 33 5.69 3.18 -7.53
CA ALA A 33 4.48 2.36 -7.37
C ALA A 33 4.22 1.45 -8.58
N LYS A 34 3.54 0.31 -8.37
CA LYS A 34 3.06 -0.57 -9.45
C LYS A 34 1.67 -1.11 -9.12
N ALA A 35 0.79 -1.17 -10.11
CA ALA A 35 -0.53 -1.80 -9.98
C ALA A 35 -0.91 -2.58 -11.26
N PRO A 36 -1.48 -3.80 -11.15
CA PRO A 36 -1.95 -4.55 -12.32
C PRO A 36 -3.01 -3.82 -13.12
N ARG A 37 -3.90 -3.11 -12.42
CA ARG A 37 -4.98 -2.33 -13.00
C ARG A 37 -5.07 -0.99 -12.30
N ALA A 38 -5.44 0.03 -13.05
CA ALA A 38 -5.76 1.33 -12.48
C ALA A 38 -6.95 1.95 -13.22
N ALA A 39 -7.62 2.89 -12.57
CA ALA A 39 -8.61 3.73 -13.20
C ALA A 39 -8.30 5.19 -12.88
N ILE A 40 -8.33 6.05 -13.90
CA ILE A 40 -8.25 7.50 -13.72
C ILE A 40 -9.64 8.06 -13.95
N GLU A 41 -10.15 8.75 -12.96
CA GLU A 41 -11.43 9.44 -13.01
C GLU A 41 -11.20 10.87 -13.52
N VAL A 42 -11.96 11.27 -14.54
CA VAL A 42 -11.85 12.59 -15.17
C VAL A 42 -13.18 13.33 -15.12
N LYS A 43 -13.09 14.67 -15.04
CA LYS A 43 -14.26 15.54 -14.96
C LYS A 43 -14.95 15.65 -16.32
N ALA A 44 -16.15 15.07 -16.44
CA ALA A 44 -16.85 14.94 -17.72
C ALA A 44 -17.22 16.28 -18.39
N SER A 45 -17.51 17.34 -17.62
CA SER A 45 -17.80 18.67 -18.18
C SER A 45 -16.60 19.27 -18.91
N GLU A 46 -15.39 18.95 -18.47
CA GLU A 46 -14.14 19.44 -19.08
C GLU A 46 -13.84 18.67 -20.37
N LEU A 47 -14.22 17.38 -20.43
CA LEU A 47 -14.07 16.61 -21.66
C LEU A 47 -14.88 17.21 -22.82
N MET A 48 -16.06 17.76 -22.53
CA MET A 48 -16.89 18.44 -23.54
C MET A 48 -16.26 19.72 -24.07
N THR A 49 -15.37 20.35 -23.29
CA THR A 49 -14.60 21.53 -23.70
C THR A 49 -13.21 21.18 -24.26
N GLY A 50 -12.92 19.88 -24.44
CA GLY A 50 -11.65 19.37 -24.95
C GLY A 50 -10.54 19.28 -23.90
N ASN A 51 -10.86 19.49 -22.62
CA ASN A 51 -9.91 19.49 -21.52
C ASN A 51 -9.97 18.18 -20.73
N ILE A 52 -8.81 17.60 -20.41
CA ILE A 52 -8.72 16.42 -19.54
C ILE A 52 -8.30 16.88 -18.15
N VAL A 53 -9.22 16.79 -17.19
CA VAL A 53 -8.97 17.14 -15.80
C VAL A 53 -9.15 15.88 -14.93
N PRO A 54 -8.06 15.25 -14.47
CA PRO A 54 -8.13 14.10 -13.58
C PRO A 54 -8.56 14.56 -12.18
N VAL A 55 -9.51 13.84 -11.59
CA VAL A 55 -10.08 14.12 -10.27
C VAL A 55 -9.91 12.95 -9.30
N GLY A 56 -9.66 11.75 -9.82
CA GLY A 56 -9.47 10.54 -9.01
C GLY A 56 -8.50 9.55 -9.65
N LEU A 57 -7.79 8.80 -8.81
CA LEU A 57 -6.95 7.67 -9.21
C LEU A 57 -7.29 6.47 -8.34
N GLU A 58 -7.61 5.34 -8.95
CA GLU A 58 -7.80 4.07 -8.26
C GLU A 58 -6.74 3.07 -8.73
N LEU A 59 -6.03 2.45 -7.79
CA LEU A 59 -5.12 1.33 -8.04
C LEU A 59 -5.79 0.05 -7.57
N ILE A 60 -5.88 -0.95 -8.45
CA ILE A 60 -6.63 -2.18 -8.18
C ILE A 60 -5.69 -3.36 -8.17
N GLY A 61 -5.71 -4.11 -7.07
CA GLY A 61 -4.88 -5.30 -6.87
C GLY A 61 -3.38 -5.05 -6.72
N PRO A 62 -2.86 -3.91 -6.20
CA PRO A 62 -1.43 -3.78 -6.02
C PRO A 62 -0.94 -4.77 -4.95
N ASN A 63 0.25 -5.33 -5.18
CA ASN A 63 0.97 -6.14 -4.19
C ASN A 63 2.01 -5.25 -3.51
N ILE A 64 1.81 -4.99 -2.23
CA ILE A 64 2.61 -4.08 -1.42
C ILE A 64 3.41 -4.91 -0.41
N LYS A 65 4.73 -4.75 -0.42
CA LYS A 65 5.63 -5.35 0.56
C LYS A 65 6.16 -4.27 1.47
N ILE A 66 6.07 -4.49 2.77
CA ILE A 66 6.55 -3.57 3.80
C ILE A 66 7.58 -4.33 4.63
N ARG A 67 8.75 -3.72 4.86
CA ARG A 67 9.76 -4.24 5.80
C ARG A 67 10.00 -3.20 6.88
N ARG A 68 9.68 -3.54 8.12
CA ARG A 68 10.06 -2.77 9.30
C ARG A 68 11.42 -3.26 9.77
N LEU A 69 12.40 -2.36 9.74
CA LEU A 69 13.78 -2.62 10.16
C LEU A 69 13.87 -2.60 11.69
N ILE A 70 14.89 -3.26 12.24
CA ILE A 70 15.17 -3.23 13.67
C ILE A 70 15.51 -1.82 14.19
N SER A 71 16.03 -0.95 13.29
CA SER A 71 16.28 0.47 13.56
C SER A 71 15.00 1.31 13.72
N GLY A 72 13.83 0.73 13.48
CA GLY A 72 12.54 1.42 13.45
C GLY A 72 12.21 2.06 12.10
N GLY A 73 13.13 2.01 11.13
CA GLY A 73 12.86 2.45 9.75
C GLY A 73 11.89 1.51 9.01
N VAL A 74 11.23 2.02 7.98
CA VAL A 74 10.30 1.24 7.14
C VAL A 74 10.68 1.36 5.68
N LYS A 75 10.89 0.21 5.03
CA LYS A 75 11.09 0.09 3.57
C LYS A 75 9.80 -0.38 2.90
N LEU A 76 9.51 0.19 1.74
CA LEU A 76 8.37 -0.19 0.90
C LEU A 76 8.87 -0.78 -0.42
N GLY A 77 8.22 -1.85 -0.87
CA GLY A 77 8.47 -2.51 -2.15
C GLY A 77 7.17 -2.92 -2.83
N PHE A 78 7.24 -3.16 -4.13
CA PHE A 78 6.09 -3.55 -4.96
C PHE A 78 6.49 -4.70 -5.90
N GLY A 79 5.69 -5.77 -6.00
CA GLY A 79 6.00 -6.88 -6.92
C GLY A 79 5.40 -8.23 -6.56
N ASP A 80 5.56 -9.21 -7.46
CA ASP A 80 5.08 -10.58 -7.27
C ASP A 80 6.07 -11.38 -6.40
N VAL A 81 5.57 -12.23 -5.51
CA VAL A 81 6.38 -13.14 -4.69
C VAL A 81 6.96 -14.26 -5.56
N ALA A 82 6.25 -14.65 -6.62
CA ALA A 82 6.66 -15.72 -7.52
C ALA A 82 7.94 -15.41 -8.32
N GLN A 83 8.24 -14.13 -8.58
CA GLN A 83 9.43 -13.75 -9.36
C GLN A 83 10.71 -13.74 -8.51
N VAL A 84 10.55 -13.55 -7.19
CA VAL A 84 11.62 -13.74 -6.20
C VAL A 84 11.92 -15.25 -6.09
N LEU A 85 10.89 -16.06 -5.91
CA LEU A 85 11.01 -17.53 -5.80
C LEU A 85 11.46 -18.22 -7.11
N ALA A 86 11.13 -17.67 -8.28
CA ALA A 86 11.56 -18.20 -9.58
C ALA A 86 12.98 -17.79 -9.98
N SER A 87 13.52 -16.71 -9.40
CA SER A 87 14.91 -16.32 -9.59
C SER A 87 15.87 -17.22 -8.79
N GLU A 88 15.35 -17.93 -7.78
CA GLU A 88 16.10 -18.89 -6.95
C GLU A 88 16.01 -20.34 -7.46
N ALA A 89 15.05 -20.66 -8.32
CA ALA A 89 14.85 -22.01 -8.86
C ALA A 89 15.81 -22.42 -10.00
N GLY A 90 16.81 -21.57 -10.31
CA GLY A 90 17.77 -21.76 -11.40
C GLY A 90 19.17 -22.22 -11.00
N ALA A 91 19.46 -22.44 -9.71
CA ALA A 91 20.78 -22.87 -9.25
C ALA A 91 20.73 -24.32 -8.70
N GLU A 92 21.22 -25.27 -9.49
CA GLU A 92 21.30 -26.69 -9.11
C GLU A 92 22.35 -26.96 -8.01
N THR A 93 21.89 -27.67 -6.97
CA THR A 93 22.53 -28.74 -6.19
C THR A 93 23.87 -28.50 -5.47
N THR A 94 23.85 -28.61 -4.14
CA THR A 94 24.70 -29.58 -3.39
C THR A 94 23.98 -30.03 -2.10
N LYS A 95 24.04 -31.33 -1.82
CA LYS A 95 23.46 -32.03 -0.65
C LYS A 95 23.98 -31.49 0.70
N GLY A 96 23.09 -31.37 1.67
CA GLY A 96 23.42 -31.29 3.10
C GLY A 96 22.16 -31.10 3.95
N ASP A 97 21.85 -32.10 4.76
CA ASP A 97 20.67 -32.20 5.63
C ASP A 97 20.66 -31.12 6.73
N SER A 98 19.68 -30.22 6.70
CA SER A 98 19.18 -29.39 7.81
C SER A 98 17.84 -28.81 7.36
N LEU A 99 16.77 -29.02 8.14
CA LEU A 99 15.44 -28.48 7.87
C LEU A 99 15.43 -26.95 8.05
N GLU A 100 15.74 -26.23 6.98
CA GLU A 100 15.66 -24.77 6.90
C GLU A 100 14.23 -24.31 6.59
N ILE A 101 13.81 -23.29 7.33
CA ILE A 101 12.60 -22.50 7.08
C ILE A 101 12.87 -21.73 5.78
N PRO A 102 11.94 -21.66 4.81
CA PRO A 102 12.19 -20.94 3.57
C PRO A 102 12.38 -19.44 3.86
N ASP A 103 13.61 -18.97 3.67
CA ASP A 103 13.95 -17.55 3.62
C ASP A 103 13.06 -16.87 2.59
N ILE A 104 12.31 -15.86 3.00
CA ILE A 104 11.79 -14.90 2.04
C ILE A 104 12.99 -14.06 1.63
N ALA A 105 13.57 -14.40 0.47
CA ALA A 105 14.70 -13.68 -0.08
C ALA A 105 14.38 -12.18 -0.20
N PHE A 106 14.96 -11.41 0.71
CA PHE A 106 15.46 -10.10 0.39
C PHE A 106 16.90 -10.36 0.00
N ASP A 107 17.26 -10.22 -1.28
CA ASP A 107 18.64 -10.41 -1.76
C ASP A 107 19.64 -9.76 -0.78
N GLU A 108 20.33 -10.59 0.00
CA GLU A 108 21.28 -10.17 1.04
C GLU A 108 22.75 -10.42 0.62
N ASP A 109 22.99 -10.95 -0.58
CA ASP A 109 24.32 -11.12 -1.16
C ASP A 109 24.47 -10.43 -2.52
N ALA A 110 24.69 -9.11 -2.46
CA ALA A 110 25.44 -8.37 -3.47
C ALA A 110 26.15 -7.19 -2.79
N GLN A 111 27.28 -7.48 -2.13
CA GLN A 111 28.32 -6.48 -1.89
C GLN A 111 28.76 -5.92 -3.26
N ASP A 112 28.84 -4.59 -3.36
CA ASP A 112 29.11 -3.77 -4.56
C ASP A 112 27.95 -3.53 -5.56
N ALA A 113 26.86 -2.93 -5.09
CA ALA A 113 26.16 -1.87 -5.82
C ALA A 113 25.34 -1.00 -4.86
N SER A 114 25.73 0.26 -4.69
CA SER A 114 24.94 1.28 -4.00
C SER A 114 23.71 1.67 -4.82
N SER A 115 22.72 0.78 -4.96
CA SER A 115 21.39 1.06 -5.51
C SER A 115 20.48 -0.17 -5.44
N SER A 116 20.12 -0.63 -4.23
CA SER A 116 18.90 -1.42 -4.09
C SER A 116 17.72 -0.46 -3.98
N GLU A 117 16.84 -0.51 -4.99
CA GLU A 117 15.65 0.34 -5.18
C GLU A 117 14.56 0.06 -4.13
N GLY A 118 14.88 0.29 -2.84
CA GLY A 118 13.87 0.45 -1.81
C GLY A 118 13.28 1.85 -1.93
N VAL A 119 11.96 1.95 -2.16
CA VAL A 119 11.27 3.24 -2.03
C VAL A 119 11.24 3.58 -0.54
N SER A 120 11.99 4.61 -0.16
CA SER A 120 11.92 5.13 1.22
C SER A 120 10.50 5.62 1.48
N SER A 121 9.87 5.10 2.53
CA SER A 121 8.54 5.52 2.98
C SER A 121 8.45 7.03 3.24
N ALA A 122 9.55 7.64 3.70
CA ALA A 122 9.66 9.09 3.85
C ALA A 122 9.47 9.82 2.51
N GLY A 123 10.08 9.33 1.43
CA GLY A 123 9.97 9.94 0.10
C GLY A 123 8.55 9.85 -0.50
N LEU A 124 7.83 8.75 -0.26
CA LEU A 124 6.44 8.62 -0.69
C LEU A 124 5.51 9.56 0.09
N ILE A 125 5.70 9.66 1.42
CA ILE A 125 4.90 10.53 2.28
C ILE A 125 5.16 12.00 1.92
N ASP A 126 6.43 12.37 1.70
CA ASP A 126 6.79 13.73 1.33
C ASP A 126 6.26 14.09 -0.06
N TYR A 127 6.30 13.16 -1.02
CA TYR A 127 5.67 13.33 -2.34
C TYR A 127 4.15 13.53 -2.23
N LEU A 128 3.46 12.72 -1.42
CA LEU A 128 2.02 12.90 -1.19
C LEU A 128 1.71 14.24 -0.53
N LYS A 129 2.56 14.70 0.41
CA LYS A 129 2.39 16.01 1.04
C LYS A 129 2.66 17.17 0.07
N SER A 130 3.70 17.08 -0.74
CA SER A 130 4.11 18.17 -1.63
C SER A 130 3.24 18.26 -2.87
N GLU A 131 2.83 17.14 -3.47
CA GLU A 131 2.11 17.14 -4.75
C GLU A 131 0.60 17.04 -4.57
N PHE A 132 0.12 16.17 -3.68
CA PHE A 132 -1.32 15.93 -3.54
C PHE A 132 -1.98 16.92 -2.58
N LEU A 133 -1.33 17.21 -1.45
CA LEU A 133 -1.89 18.12 -0.45
C LEU A 133 -1.64 19.60 -0.74
N SER A 134 -0.66 19.93 -1.57
CA SER A 134 -0.47 21.30 -2.03
C SER A 134 -1.61 21.72 -2.97
N ASN A 135 -2.05 22.96 -2.84
CA ASN A 135 -3.08 23.54 -3.70
C ASN A 135 -2.46 24.43 -4.79
N SER A 136 -1.14 24.44 -4.88
CA SER A 136 -0.32 25.45 -5.58
C SER A 136 0.50 24.90 -6.75
N GLY A 137 0.58 23.58 -6.93
CA GLY A 137 1.23 22.99 -8.10
C GLY A 137 0.31 23.07 -9.30
N GLY A 138 0.66 23.83 -10.35
CA GLY A 138 -0.13 23.91 -11.59
C GLY A 138 -0.16 22.63 -12.45
N GLY A 139 0.17 21.47 -11.86
CA GLY A 139 0.22 20.18 -12.54
C GLY A 139 -1.07 19.37 -12.40
N ALA A 140 -1.23 18.35 -13.25
CA ALA A 140 -2.38 17.43 -13.25
C ALA A 140 -2.60 16.69 -11.91
N ALA A 141 -1.59 16.64 -11.02
CA ALA A 141 -1.72 16.05 -9.69
C ALA A 141 -2.53 16.91 -8.71
N ALA A 142 -2.51 18.25 -8.86
CA ALA A 142 -3.20 19.15 -7.94
C ALA A 142 -4.73 19.15 -8.10
N THR A 143 -5.22 18.69 -9.26
CA THR A 143 -6.65 18.51 -9.53
C THR A 143 -7.20 17.21 -8.95
N ILE A 144 -6.31 16.26 -8.56
CA ILE A 144 -6.73 14.99 -7.96
C ILE A 144 -7.29 15.27 -6.56
N GLN A 145 -8.52 14.83 -6.35
CA GLN A 145 -9.24 14.97 -5.08
C GLN A 145 -9.25 13.68 -4.28
N SER A 146 -9.06 12.52 -4.93
CA SER A 146 -9.00 11.23 -4.25
C SER A 146 -8.01 10.27 -4.89
N ILE A 147 -7.32 9.51 -4.05
CA ILE A 147 -6.53 8.35 -4.45
C ILE A 147 -7.06 7.15 -3.68
N SER A 148 -7.49 6.11 -4.37
CA SER A 148 -7.91 4.86 -3.76
C SER A 148 -7.00 3.71 -4.17
N ILE A 149 -6.87 2.75 -3.27
CA ILE A 149 -6.24 1.46 -3.48
C ILE A 149 -7.27 0.42 -3.09
N SER A 150 -7.64 -0.45 -4.03
CA SER A 150 -8.68 -1.46 -3.83
C SER A 150 -8.06 -2.84 -4.00
N GLN A 151 -8.50 -3.80 -3.17
CA GLN A 151 -8.08 -5.20 -3.25
C GLN A 151 -6.56 -5.39 -3.18
N ALA A 152 -5.86 -4.54 -2.41
CA ALA A 152 -4.42 -4.71 -2.26
C ALA A 152 -4.10 -5.92 -1.40
N VAL A 153 -3.03 -6.61 -1.78
CA VAL A 153 -2.42 -7.64 -0.94
C VAL A 153 -1.20 -7.00 -0.29
N VAL A 154 -1.17 -7.01 1.04
CA VAL A 154 -0.06 -6.42 1.80
C VAL A 154 0.64 -7.50 2.61
N SER A 155 1.95 -7.60 2.44
CA SER A 155 2.82 -8.41 3.29
C SER A 155 3.77 -7.51 4.06
N LEU A 156 3.73 -7.57 5.38
CA LEU A 156 4.60 -6.85 6.29
C LEU A 156 5.58 -7.83 6.95
N TYR A 157 6.87 -7.65 6.72
CA TYR A 157 7.92 -8.30 7.48
C TYR A 157 8.40 -7.36 8.60
N ASP A 158 8.28 -7.80 9.84
CA ASP A 158 8.80 -7.10 11.00
C ASP A 158 10.10 -7.76 11.48
N GLU A 159 11.23 -7.15 11.12
CA GLU A 159 12.57 -7.67 11.41
C GLU A 159 12.87 -7.69 12.92
N ALA A 160 12.27 -6.79 13.70
CA ALA A 160 12.51 -6.73 15.14
C ALA A 160 11.85 -7.90 15.90
N ASN A 161 10.77 -8.45 15.35
CA ASN A 161 10.02 -9.56 15.95
C ASN A 161 10.16 -10.87 15.15
N ASP A 162 10.83 -10.81 14.00
CA ASP A 162 10.92 -11.88 12.99
C ASP A 162 9.54 -12.48 12.62
N VAL A 163 8.59 -11.59 12.32
CA VAL A 163 7.20 -12.00 12.00
C VAL A 163 6.76 -11.43 10.67
N ILE A 164 6.13 -12.29 9.87
CA ILE A 164 5.41 -11.90 8.65
C ILE A 164 3.92 -11.80 8.93
N TRP A 165 3.36 -10.65 8.57
CA TRP A 165 1.95 -10.33 8.64
C TRP A 165 1.42 -10.25 7.22
N ASN A 166 0.32 -10.93 6.97
CA ASN A 166 -0.33 -10.90 5.67
C ASN A 166 -1.72 -10.30 5.83
N ALA A 167 -2.01 -9.33 4.97
CA ALA A 167 -3.32 -8.75 4.81
C ALA A 167 -3.76 -9.05 3.37
N PRO A 168 -4.53 -10.14 3.14
CA PRO A 168 -4.92 -10.55 1.80
C PRO A 168 -5.86 -9.57 1.11
N GLU A 169 -6.52 -8.69 1.89
CA GLU A 169 -7.38 -7.66 1.35
C GLU A 169 -7.20 -6.36 2.15
N VAL A 170 -6.71 -5.34 1.47
CA VAL A 170 -6.61 -3.98 2.01
C VAL A 170 -7.20 -3.00 1.00
N ASN A 171 -8.12 -2.20 1.50
CA ASN A 171 -8.72 -1.09 0.80
C ASN A 171 -8.29 0.20 1.49
N LEU A 172 -7.72 1.14 0.73
CA LEU A 172 -7.34 2.46 1.22
C LEU A 172 -8.02 3.52 0.37
N ALA A 173 -8.51 4.59 0.98
CA ALA A 173 -9.00 5.75 0.27
C ALA A 173 -8.48 7.01 0.91
N PHE A 174 -7.65 7.74 0.18
CA PHE A 174 -7.20 9.08 0.53
C PHE A 174 -8.10 10.09 -0.17
N LYS A 175 -8.66 11.03 0.58
CA LYS A 175 -9.57 12.07 0.07
C LYS A 175 -9.12 13.44 0.55
N LYS A 176 -9.00 14.37 -0.39
CA LYS A 176 -8.82 15.80 -0.12
C LYS A 176 -10.16 16.37 0.32
N VAL A 177 -10.18 17.09 1.44
CA VAL A 177 -11.37 17.78 1.97
C VAL A 177 -11.06 19.26 2.13
N ALA A 178 -12.08 20.11 2.25
CA ALA A 178 -11.91 21.56 2.27
C ALA A 178 -10.87 22.05 3.31
N TYR A 179 -10.83 21.42 4.47
CA TYR A 179 -9.96 21.78 5.61
C TYR A 179 -8.70 20.92 5.74
N GLY A 180 -8.41 20.02 4.79
CA GLY A 180 -7.24 19.13 4.84
C GLY A 180 -7.43 17.82 4.08
N ALA A 181 -7.28 16.68 4.75
CA ALA A 181 -7.43 15.37 4.13
C ALA A 181 -7.92 14.29 5.10
N SER A 182 -8.51 13.23 4.54
CA SER A 182 -8.93 12.03 5.26
C SER A 182 -8.38 10.79 4.58
N LEU A 183 -7.79 9.88 5.35
CA LEU A 183 -7.40 8.54 4.93
C LEU A 183 -8.34 7.53 5.60
N PHE A 184 -8.98 6.71 4.77
CA PHE A 184 -9.76 5.56 5.20
C PHE A 184 -8.95 4.31 4.89
N VAL A 185 -8.85 3.40 5.85
CA VAL A 185 -8.21 2.10 5.70
C VAL A 185 -9.20 1.05 6.18
N ASP A 186 -9.38 0.03 5.36
CA ASP A 186 -10.10 -1.19 5.68
C ASP A 186 -9.16 -2.35 5.36
N ALA A 187 -8.84 -3.19 6.33
CA ALA A 187 -7.90 -4.28 6.14
C ALA A 187 -8.39 -5.56 6.81
N LEU A 188 -8.38 -6.64 6.05
CA LEU A 188 -8.48 -8.00 6.55
C LEU A 188 -7.07 -8.52 6.79
N ILE A 189 -6.74 -8.86 8.03
CA ILE A 189 -5.39 -9.22 8.45
C ILE A 189 -5.42 -10.63 9.06
N GLY A 190 -4.40 -11.43 8.76
CA GLY A 190 -4.27 -12.80 9.25
C GLY A 190 -4.39 -13.86 8.16
N GLY A 191 -4.23 -15.12 8.57
CA GLY A 191 -4.32 -16.28 7.68
C GLY A 191 -5.73 -16.85 7.60
N ARG A 192 -5.90 -17.97 6.89
CA ARG A 192 -7.21 -18.61 6.64
C ARG A 192 -7.95 -19.07 7.91
N SER A 193 -7.25 -19.28 9.02
CA SER A 193 -7.85 -19.82 10.26
C SER A 193 -8.41 -18.76 11.19
N ASP A 194 -7.77 -17.59 11.27
CA ASP A 194 -8.07 -16.56 12.28
C ASP A 194 -7.90 -15.14 11.68
N PRO A 195 -8.72 -14.77 10.70
CA PRO A 195 -8.69 -13.41 10.17
C PRO A 195 -9.33 -12.44 11.18
N TRP A 196 -8.78 -11.24 11.26
CA TRP A 196 -9.38 -10.12 11.98
C TRP A 196 -9.42 -8.91 11.05
N ARG A 197 -10.36 -8.01 11.30
CA ARG A 197 -10.56 -6.82 10.46
C ARG A 197 -10.21 -5.57 11.23
N THR A 198 -9.71 -4.57 10.52
CA THR A 198 -9.54 -3.23 11.08
C THR A 198 -10.04 -2.16 10.13
N ASP A 199 -10.79 -1.22 10.71
CA ASP A 199 -11.13 0.03 10.07
C ASP A 199 -10.31 1.14 10.73
N MET A 200 -9.60 1.95 9.94
CA MET A 200 -8.92 3.13 10.43
C MET A 200 -9.37 4.36 9.64
N VAL A 201 -9.59 5.46 10.36
CA VAL A 201 -9.84 6.77 9.77
C VAL A 201 -8.83 7.75 10.35
N VAL A 202 -8.03 8.35 9.50
CA VAL A 202 -7.10 9.41 9.85
C VAL A 202 -7.59 10.70 9.22
N ASN A 203 -7.86 11.73 10.02
CA ASN A 203 -8.15 13.06 9.52
C ASN A 203 -6.97 13.98 9.84
N PHE A 204 -6.59 14.77 8.85
CA PHE A 204 -5.55 15.77 8.95
C PHE A 204 -6.15 17.15 8.65
N LYS A 205 -5.97 18.10 9.57
CA LYS A 205 -6.35 19.50 9.39
C LYS A 205 -5.15 20.31 8.93
N ARG A 206 -5.28 20.97 7.78
CA ARG A 206 -4.18 21.75 7.19
C ARG A 206 -3.81 22.97 8.03
N ASP A 207 -4.80 23.69 8.55
CA ASP A 207 -4.60 24.99 9.18
C ASP A 207 -3.95 24.90 10.56
N THR A 208 -4.31 23.89 11.34
CA THR A 208 -3.76 23.66 12.69
C THR A 208 -2.64 22.62 12.70
N GLY A 209 -2.51 21.81 11.65
CA GLY A 209 -1.60 20.65 11.63
C GLY A 209 -2.10 19.49 12.50
N ASP A 210 -3.32 19.56 13.03
CA ASP A 210 -3.86 18.51 13.90
C ASP A 210 -4.13 17.23 13.12
N TYR A 211 -3.87 16.10 13.77
CA TYR A 211 -4.22 14.78 13.29
C TYR A 211 -5.16 14.08 14.30
N SER A 212 -6.20 13.44 13.79
CA SER A 212 -7.06 12.56 14.59
C SER A 212 -7.07 11.17 13.97
N LEU A 213 -6.77 10.14 14.75
CA LEU A 213 -6.83 8.74 14.36
C LEU A 213 -7.97 8.06 15.13
N THR A 214 -8.87 7.42 14.40
CA THR A 214 -9.85 6.48 14.96
C THR A 214 -9.57 5.11 14.36
N ALA A 215 -9.33 4.11 15.20
CA ALA A 215 -9.15 2.73 14.78
C ALA A 215 -10.20 1.84 15.45
N ARG A 216 -10.77 0.92 14.69
CA ARG A 216 -11.66 -0.13 15.17
C ARG A 216 -11.09 -1.48 14.75
N PHE A 217 -11.25 -2.45 15.63
CA PHE A 217 -10.75 -3.80 15.45
C PHE A 217 -11.93 -4.74 15.66
N HIS A 218 -12.11 -5.67 14.74
CA HIS A 218 -13.16 -6.68 14.78
C HIS A 218 -12.53 -8.05 14.79
N ASP A 219 -13.07 -8.92 15.65
CA ASP A 219 -12.66 -10.33 15.76
C ASP A 219 -11.17 -10.51 16.12
N LEU A 220 -10.58 -9.47 16.73
CA LEU A 220 -9.19 -9.51 17.18
C LEU A 220 -9.08 -10.42 18.41
N ILE A 221 -8.26 -11.46 18.31
CA ILE A 221 -7.94 -12.34 19.44
C ILE A 221 -6.54 -11.95 19.99
N PRO A 222 -6.44 -11.23 21.13
CA PRO A 222 -5.17 -10.71 21.63
C PRO A 222 -4.12 -11.79 21.92
N ALA A 223 -4.55 -12.98 22.35
CA ALA A 223 -3.68 -14.13 22.55
C ALA A 223 -2.93 -14.56 21.27
N ASN A 224 -3.43 -14.22 20.07
CA ASN A 224 -2.73 -14.50 18.82
C ASN A 224 -1.68 -13.43 18.49
N LEU A 225 -1.86 -12.18 18.93
CA LEU A 225 -0.88 -11.10 18.76
C LEU A 225 0.32 -11.22 19.73
N SER A 226 0.05 -11.59 20.98
CA SER A 226 1.09 -11.75 22.02
C SER A 226 2.14 -12.81 21.69
N ARG A 227 1.77 -13.84 20.91
CA ARG A 227 2.73 -14.85 20.41
C ARG A 227 3.66 -14.34 19.31
N LYS A 228 3.32 -13.20 18.69
CA LYS A 228 4.01 -12.62 17.54
C LYS A 228 4.72 -11.30 17.83
N ILE A 229 4.42 -10.67 18.97
CA ILE A 229 5.04 -9.41 19.38
C ILE A 229 5.48 -9.56 20.82
N PHE A 230 6.80 -9.56 21.05
CA PHE A 230 7.39 -9.80 22.37
C PHE A 230 6.93 -8.78 23.43
N ILE A 231 6.66 -7.53 23.03
CA ILE A 231 6.16 -6.48 23.93
C ILE A 231 4.71 -6.70 24.42
N LEU A 232 3.97 -7.62 23.80
CA LEU A 232 2.58 -7.94 24.14
C LEU A 232 2.44 -9.26 24.90
N SER A 233 3.53 -9.81 25.45
CA SER A 233 3.56 -11.09 26.18
C SER A 233 2.47 -11.21 27.26
N ASP A 234 2.12 -10.09 27.91
CA ASP A 234 1.09 -10.04 28.96
C ASP A 234 -0.35 -10.24 28.44
N LEU A 235 -0.61 -10.01 27.13
CA LEU A 235 -1.91 -10.22 26.49
C LEU A 235 -2.18 -11.69 26.12
N ALA A 236 -1.20 -12.59 26.29
CA ALA A 236 -1.34 -14.02 26.03
C ALA A 236 -2.45 -14.71 26.85
N LYS A 237 -2.87 -14.07 27.95
CA LYS A 237 -3.90 -14.56 28.86
C LYS A 237 -5.35 -14.24 28.40
N VAL A 238 -5.53 -13.35 27.41
CA VAL A 238 -6.87 -12.90 26.96
C VAL A 238 -7.25 -13.58 25.64
N ARG A 239 -8.21 -14.51 25.71
CA ARG A 239 -8.69 -15.33 24.56
C ARG A 239 -10.08 -14.95 24.05
N LEU A 240 -10.61 -13.79 24.44
CA LEU A 240 -11.92 -13.32 23.98
C LEU A 240 -11.75 -12.38 22.78
N PRO A 241 -12.59 -12.50 21.73
CA PRO A 241 -12.57 -11.56 20.63
C PRO A 241 -12.96 -10.17 21.11
N LEU A 242 -12.23 -9.16 20.64
CA LEU A 242 -12.57 -7.75 20.87
C LEU A 242 -13.39 -7.24 19.69
N SER A 243 -14.40 -6.43 20.00
CA SER A 243 -15.33 -5.79 19.05
C SER A 243 -15.43 -4.30 19.29
#